data_AF-A0A087VBK8-F1
#
_entry.id   AF-A0A087VBK8-F1
#
_cell.length_a   1.000
_cell.length_b   1.000
_cell.length_c   1.000
_cell.angle_alpha   90.00
_cell.angle_beta   90.00
_cell.angle_gamma   90.00
#
_symmetry.space_group_name_H-M   'P 1'
#
loop_
_entity.id
_entity.type
_entity.pdbx_description
1 polymer ?
#
loop_
_entity_poly.entity_id
_entity_poly.type
_entity_poly.pdbx_seq_one_letter_code
_entity_poly.pdbx_strand_id
1 'polypeptide(L)'
;ERLVVNVGVDGELYRGYTRFGEILQSVTGLLAPECMASLLPSVDGTGQGAGMVMATTLRLAAQRHEVDQLLAPLRLSRTDLERVQALMRREMELGLGSQTNANASIRMLPTYVHSTPDGTERGEFLALDLGGTDFRVLVVRV
;
A
#
# COMPACT_ATOMS: atom_id res chain seq x y z
N GLU A 1 -0.65 -11.67 -40.74
CA GLU A 1 -0.20 -10.29 -40.47
C GLU A 1 1.31 -10.30 -40.31
N ARG A 2 2.03 -9.31 -40.85
CA ARG A 2 3.49 -9.21 -40.71
C ARG A 2 3.82 -8.40 -39.45
N LEU A 3 4.67 -8.92 -38.58
CA LEU A 3 5.07 -8.23 -37.35
C LEU A 3 5.98 -7.06 -37.73
N VAL A 4 5.63 -5.84 -37.35
CA VAL A 4 6.45 -4.64 -37.62
C VAL A 4 7.15 -4.21 -36.34
N VAL A 5 8.48 -4.13 -36.35
CA VAL A 5 9.28 -3.77 -35.18
C VAL A 5 10.37 -2.78 -35.53
N ASN A 6 10.67 -1.90 -34.58
CA ASN A 6 11.83 -1.02 -34.63
C ASN A 6 12.88 -1.56 -33.65
N VAL A 7 14.11 -1.70 -34.10
CA VAL A 7 15.23 -2.21 -33.30
C VAL A 7 16.27 -1.11 -33.18
N GLY A 8 16.45 -0.58 -31.97
CA GLY A 8 17.55 0.33 -31.67
C GLY A 8 18.87 -0.41 -31.71
N VAL A 9 19.83 0.10 -32.48
CA VAL A 9 21.17 -0.51 -32.63
C VAL A 9 22.25 0.49 -32.26
N ASP A 10 23.28 0.02 -31.55
CA ASP A 10 24.43 0.82 -31.15
C ASP A 10 25.69 -0.07 -31.18
N GLY A 11 26.86 0.56 -31.23
CA GLY A 11 28.17 -0.10 -31.26
C GLY A 11 29.05 0.37 -32.42
N GLU A 12 30.36 0.34 -32.19
CA GLU A 12 31.38 0.82 -33.15
C GLU A 12 31.38 0.02 -34.45
N LEU A 13 31.14 -1.29 -34.40
CA LEU A 13 31.09 -2.13 -35.60
C LEU A 13 29.94 -1.73 -36.53
N TYR A 14 28.77 -1.43 -35.96
CA TYR A 14 27.59 -1.02 -36.74
C TYR A 14 27.74 0.40 -37.30
N ARG A 15 28.32 1.32 -36.52
CA ARG A 15 28.53 2.72 -36.95
C ARG A 15 29.74 2.91 -37.88
N GLY A 16 30.80 2.12 -37.70
CA GLY A 16 32.08 2.28 -38.39
C GLY A 16 32.19 1.60 -39.75
N TYR A 17 31.30 0.65 -40.08
CA TYR A 17 31.38 -0.14 -41.31
C TYR A 17 30.03 -0.20 -42.04
N THR A 18 29.93 0.52 -43.17
CA THR A 18 28.67 0.68 -43.94
C THR A 18 28.05 -0.65 -44.40
N ARG A 19 28.88 -1.62 -44.83
CA ARG A 19 28.41 -2.94 -45.29
C ARG A 19 27.82 -3.81 -44.17
N PHE A 20 28.19 -3.58 -42.92
CA PHE A 20 27.73 -4.40 -41.81
C PHE A 20 26.23 -4.23 -41.56
N GLY A 21 25.71 -3.00 -41.60
CA GLY A 21 24.28 -2.72 -41.44
C GLY A 21 23.42 -3.34 -42.55
N GLU A 22 23.88 -3.26 -43.81
CA GLU A 22 23.21 -3.86 -44.96
C GLU A 22 23.14 -5.39 -44.86
N ILE A 23 24.26 -6.02 -44.48
CA ILE A 23 24.32 -7.47 -44.28
C ILE A 23 23.37 -7.87 -43.14
N LEU A 24 23.40 -7.16 -42.02
CA LEU A 24 22.54 -7.46 -40.87
C LEU A 24 21.05 -7.36 -41.23
N GLN A 25 20.67 -6.33 -41.99
CA GLN A 25 19.29 -6.14 -42.44
C GLN A 25 18.86 -7.24 -43.43
N SER A 26 19.73 -7.60 -44.37
CA SER A 26 19.48 -8.68 -45.33
C SER A 26 19.32 -10.05 -44.65
N VAL A 27 20.25 -10.39 -43.75
CA VAL A 27 20.20 -11.65 -42.99
C VAL A 27 18.95 -11.72 -42.11
N THR A 28 18.58 -10.63 -41.44
CA THR A 28 17.35 -10.59 -40.62
C THR A 28 16.11 -10.86 -41.48
N GLY A 29 16.04 -10.29 -42.68
CA GLY A 29 14.91 -10.51 -43.59
C GLY A 29 14.82 -11.94 -44.15
N LEU A 30 15.96 -12.64 -44.28
CA LEU A 30 15.99 -14.04 -44.68
C LEU A 30 15.60 -14.99 -43.54
N LEU A 31 16.05 -14.70 -42.31
CA LEU A 31 15.82 -15.56 -41.15
C LEU A 31 14.43 -15.40 -40.54
N ALA A 32 13.83 -14.21 -40.62
CA ALA A 32 12.51 -13.90 -40.09
C ALA A 32 11.64 -13.16 -41.13
N PRO A 33 11.23 -13.82 -42.23
CA PRO A 33 10.52 -13.20 -43.35
C PRO A 33 9.13 -12.65 -43.00
N GLU A 34 8.52 -13.15 -41.92
CA GLU A 34 7.27 -12.70 -41.32
C GLU A 34 7.41 -11.42 -40.46
N CYS A 35 8.65 -10.98 -40.23
CA CYS A 35 8.98 -9.79 -39.45
C CYS A 35 9.55 -8.69 -40.36
N MET A 36 8.97 -7.49 -40.30
CA MET A 36 9.51 -6.29 -40.91
C MET A 36 10.26 -5.48 -39.84
N ALA A 37 11.54 -5.77 -39.69
CA ALA A 37 12.42 -5.08 -38.75
C ALA A 37 13.07 -3.84 -39.39
N SER A 38 12.91 -2.68 -38.74
CA SER A 38 13.63 -1.44 -39.07
C SER A 38 14.76 -1.23 -38.07
N LEU A 39 16.01 -1.19 -38.54
CA LEU A 39 17.18 -0.98 -37.69
C LEU A 39 17.46 0.53 -37.57
N LEU A 40 17.36 1.05 -36.35
CA LEU A 40 17.51 2.47 -36.04
C LEU A 40 18.81 2.70 -35.26
N PRO A 41 19.85 3.31 -35.87
CA PRO A 41 21.09 3.61 -35.14
C PRO A 41 20.85 4.62 -34.02
N SER A 42 21.39 4.34 -32.84
CA SER A 42 21.39 5.30 -31.74
C SER A 42 22.39 6.42 -32.02
N VAL A 43 21.90 7.65 -32.07
CA VAL A 43 22.71 8.85 -32.37
C VAL A 43 23.59 9.23 -31.19
N ASP A 44 23.05 9.16 -29.97
CA ASP A 44 23.71 9.60 -28.72
C ASP A 44 24.11 8.42 -27.81
N GLY A 45 24.09 7.21 -28.34
CA GLY A 45 24.34 5.98 -27.60
C GLY A 45 23.28 5.69 -26.52
N THR A 46 23.69 5.38 -25.30
CA THR A 46 22.78 5.04 -24.18
C THR A 46 22.24 6.25 -23.41
N GLY A 47 22.80 7.45 -23.64
CA GLY A 47 22.58 8.62 -22.80
C GLY A 47 21.13 9.13 -22.78
N GLN A 48 20.48 9.22 -23.95
CA GLN A 48 19.09 9.70 -24.04
C GLN A 48 18.10 8.72 -23.38
N GLY A 49 18.26 7.41 -23.63
CA GLY A 49 17.43 6.38 -23.01
C GLY A 49 17.58 6.35 -21.49
N ALA A 50 18.83 6.40 -21.01
CA ALA A 50 19.13 6.51 -19.59
C ALA A 50 18.51 7.80 -18.99
N GLY A 51 18.57 8.91 -19.71
CA GLY A 51 17.94 10.18 -19.32
C GLY A 51 16.42 10.08 -19.15
N MET A 52 15.72 9.46 -20.10
CA MET A 52 14.25 9.28 -20.01
C MET A 52 13.85 8.39 -18.82
N VAL A 53 14.59 7.30 -18.60
CA VAL A 53 14.37 6.42 -17.45
C VAL A 53 14.63 7.17 -16.15
N MET A 54 15.74 7.92 -16.09
CA MET A 54 16.08 8.73 -14.92
C MET A 54 15.01 9.79 -14.62
N ALA A 55 14.50 10.49 -15.63
CA ALA A 55 13.43 11.48 -15.46
C ALA A 55 12.17 10.86 -14.84
N THR A 56 11.81 9.64 -15.25
CA THR A 56 10.65 8.92 -14.70
C THR A 56 10.90 8.47 -13.26
N THR A 57 12.09 7.91 -12.98
CA THR A 57 12.49 7.50 -11.64
C THR A 57 12.51 8.70 -10.67
N LEU A 58 13.05 9.85 -11.09
CA LEU A 58 13.05 11.08 -10.30
C LEU A 58 11.63 11.54 -9.97
N ARG A 59 10.73 11.52 -10.97
CA ARG A 59 9.32 11.88 -10.76
C ARG A 59 8.63 10.95 -9.77
N LEU A 60 8.84 9.63 -9.90
CA LEU A 60 8.29 8.63 -8.97
C LEU A 60 8.86 8.78 -7.55
N ALA A 61 10.15 9.07 -7.43
CA ALA A 61 10.81 9.30 -6.15
C ALA A 61 10.26 10.55 -5.46
N ALA A 62 10.05 11.64 -6.21
CA ALA A 62 9.42 12.86 -5.69
C ALA A 62 7.99 12.61 -5.20
N GLN A 63 7.17 11.93 -6.01
CA GLN A 63 5.80 11.58 -5.64
C GLN A 63 5.78 10.69 -4.38
N ARG A 64 6.67 9.69 -4.31
CA ARG A 64 6.75 8.82 -3.13
C ARG A 64 7.17 9.60 -1.89
N HIS A 65 8.09 10.54 -2.04
CA HIS A 65 8.51 11.40 -0.95
C HIS A 65 7.36 12.28 -0.42
N GLU A 66 6.55 12.87 -1.30
CA GLU A 66 5.36 13.62 -0.92
C GLU A 66 4.36 12.75 -0.15
N VAL A 67 4.08 11.53 -0.63
CA VAL A 67 3.20 10.57 0.05
C VAL A 67 3.76 10.18 1.42
N ASP A 68 5.06 9.90 1.51
CA ASP A 68 5.71 9.54 2.76
C ASP A 68 5.65 10.69 3.78
N GLN A 69 5.82 11.94 3.34
CA GLN A 69 5.65 13.11 4.21
C GLN A 69 4.20 13.26 4.69
N LEU A 70 3.23 13.10 3.78
CA LEU A 70 1.81 13.20 4.11
C LEU A 70 1.38 12.15 5.14
N LEU A 71 1.91 10.93 5.03
CA LEU A 71 1.59 9.82 5.92
C LEU A 71 2.48 9.77 7.17
N ALA A 72 3.54 10.58 7.25
CA ALA A 72 4.46 10.59 8.39
C ALA A 72 3.77 10.80 9.75
N PRO A 73 2.78 11.70 9.90
CA PRO A 73 2.08 11.88 11.19
C PRO A 73 1.28 10.67 11.66
N LEU A 74 0.94 9.75 10.75
CA LEU A 74 0.21 8.51 11.06
C LEU A 74 1.16 7.37 11.48
N ARG A 75 2.48 7.56 11.33
CA ARG A 75 3.49 6.59 11.77
C ARG A 75 3.80 6.80 13.24
N LEU A 76 3.07 6.12 14.10
CA LEU A 76 3.31 6.15 15.54
C LEU A 76 4.52 5.27 15.89
N SER A 77 5.51 5.87 16.55
CA SER A 77 6.62 5.12 17.15
C SER A 77 6.16 4.37 18.40
N ARG A 78 7.00 3.47 18.90
CA ARG A 78 6.76 2.80 20.18
C ARG A 78 6.55 3.81 21.33
N THR A 79 7.34 4.87 21.36
CA THR A 79 7.22 5.94 22.37
C THR A 79 5.87 6.66 22.28
N ASP A 80 5.36 6.87 21.07
CA ASP A 80 4.03 7.47 20.88
C ASP A 80 2.94 6.54 21.40
N LEU A 81 3.05 5.24 21.16
CA LEU A 81 2.10 4.25 21.67
C LEU A 81 2.13 4.13 23.19
N GLU A 82 3.31 4.17 23.81
CA GLU A 82 3.48 4.21 25.27
C GLU A 82 2.84 5.48 25.86
N ARG A 83 2.97 6.62 25.17
CA ARG A 83 2.28 7.86 25.54
C ARG A 83 0.76 7.74 25.43
N VAL A 84 0.25 7.17 24.35
CA VAL A 84 -1.19 6.93 24.18
C VAL A 84 -1.73 6.02 25.29
N GLN A 85 -1.01 4.95 25.63
CA GLN A 85 -1.37 4.05 26.73
C GLN A 85 -1.43 4.79 28.06
N ALA A 86 -0.43 5.63 28.36
CA ALA A 86 -0.39 6.42 29.59
C ALA A 86 -1.54 7.42 29.68
N LEU A 87 -1.86 8.11 28.57
CA LEU A 87 -3.00 9.03 28.49
C LEU A 87 -4.34 8.30 28.70
N MET A 88 -4.51 7.16 28.03
CA MET A 88 -5.70 6.32 28.20
C MET A 88 -5.88 5.89 29.66
N ARG A 89 -4.80 5.43 30.32
CA ARG A 89 -4.83 5.06 31.73
C ARG A 89 -5.24 6.22 32.63
N ARG A 90 -4.64 7.39 32.42
CA ARG A 90 -4.97 8.60 33.18
C ARG A 90 -6.44 8.98 33.04
N GLU A 91 -7.00 8.95 31.83
CA GLU A 91 -8.40 9.28 31.62
C GLU A 91 -9.35 8.23 32.23
N MET A 92 -8.97 6.94 32.25
CA MET A 92 -9.72 5.92 32.99
C MET A 92 -9.72 6.18 34.50
N GLU A 93 -8.57 6.55 35.09
CA GLU A 93 -8.48 6.91 36.51
C GLU A 93 -9.36 8.12 36.85
N LEU A 94 -9.35 9.15 36.00
CA LEU A 94 -10.25 10.30 36.13
C LEU A 94 -11.73 9.89 36.01
N GLY A 95 -12.05 8.98 35.09
CA GLY A 95 -13.38 8.42 34.93
C GLY A 95 -13.86 7.63 36.14
N LEU A 96 -12.99 6.92 36.84
CA LEU A 96 -13.33 6.18 38.06
C LEU A 96 -13.43 7.07 39.30
N GLY A 97 -12.74 8.22 39.31
CA GLY A 97 -12.75 9.13 40.45
C GLY A 97 -14.11 9.82 40.63
N SER A 98 -14.65 9.73 41.85
CA SER A 98 -15.98 10.28 42.18
C SER A 98 -16.11 11.78 41.92
N GLN A 99 -15.04 12.55 42.16
CA GLN A 99 -15.00 14.00 41.97
C GLN A 99 -14.60 14.40 40.54
N THR A 100 -13.90 13.52 39.82
CA THR A 100 -13.31 13.81 38.51
C THR A 100 -14.18 13.30 37.35
N ASN A 101 -15.04 12.31 37.58
CA ASN A 101 -15.87 11.66 36.56
C ASN A 101 -16.69 12.66 35.73
N ALA A 102 -17.27 13.69 36.38
CA ALA A 102 -18.13 14.66 35.73
C ALA A 102 -17.45 15.38 34.56
N ASN A 103 -16.13 15.58 34.66
CA ASN A 103 -15.30 16.28 33.67
C ASN A 103 -14.38 15.33 32.88
N ALA A 104 -14.42 14.02 33.13
CA ALA A 104 -13.58 13.05 32.45
C ALA A 104 -14.07 12.79 31.02
N SER A 105 -13.12 12.67 30.09
CA SER A 105 -13.43 12.32 28.69
C SER A 105 -13.90 10.86 28.55
N ILE A 106 -13.38 9.97 29.41
CA ILE A 106 -13.76 8.56 29.51
C ILE A 106 -14.59 8.37 30.78
N ARG A 107 -15.87 8.02 30.63
CA ARG A 107 -16.86 8.06 31.73
C ARG A 107 -16.88 6.85 32.66
N MET A 108 -16.22 5.75 32.30
CA MET A 108 -16.12 4.53 33.11
C MET A 108 -17.46 4.12 33.76
N LEU A 109 -18.52 4.00 32.94
CA LEU A 109 -19.88 3.79 33.42
C LEU A 109 -20.05 2.40 34.08
N PRO A 110 -20.75 2.31 35.23
CA PRO A 110 -21.03 1.03 35.87
C PRO A 110 -22.04 0.22 35.05
N THR A 111 -21.71 -1.04 34.78
CA THR A 111 -22.61 -1.99 34.08
C THR A 111 -23.53 -2.76 35.03
N TYR A 112 -23.28 -2.69 36.34
CA TYR A 112 -23.91 -3.49 37.39
C TYR A 112 -23.74 -5.01 37.23
N VAL A 113 -22.79 -5.44 36.40
CA VAL A 113 -22.33 -6.84 36.32
C VAL A 113 -21.12 -6.99 37.25
N HIS A 114 -21.27 -7.76 38.33
CA HIS A 114 -20.28 -7.84 39.40
C HIS A 114 -19.28 -9.00 39.26
N SER A 115 -19.56 -9.98 38.42
CA SER A 115 -18.71 -11.14 38.18
C SER A 115 -18.90 -11.67 36.76
N THR A 116 -17.88 -12.40 36.28
CA THR A 116 -18.00 -13.22 35.08
C THR A 116 -18.79 -14.50 35.39
N PRO A 117 -19.31 -15.21 34.38
CA PRO A 117 -20.02 -16.47 34.59
C PRO A 117 -19.20 -17.51 35.36
N ASP A 118 -19.86 -18.27 36.23
CA ASP A 118 -19.24 -19.29 37.08
C ASP A 118 -19.65 -20.74 36.73
N GLY A 119 -20.54 -20.92 35.75
CA GLY A 119 -21.02 -22.21 35.28
C GLY A 119 -22.21 -22.75 36.08
N THR A 120 -22.71 -22.00 37.06
CA THR A 120 -23.93 -22.34 37.80
C THR A 120 -25.19 -21.75 37.17
N GLU A 121 -25.05 -20.89 36.16
CA GLU A 121 -26.16 -20.31 35.42
C GLU A 121 -27.00 -21.39 34.74
N ARG A 122 -28.32 -21.29 34.86
CA ARG A 122 -29.27 -22.22 34.24
C ARG A 122 -30.53 -21.46 33.84
N GLY A 123 -31.09 -21.80 32.69
CA GLY A 123 -32.40 -21.30 32.29
C GLY A 123 -32.55 -20.99 30.81
N GLU A 124 -33.73 -20.52 30.44
CA GLU A 124 -34.05 -20.04 29.09
C GLU A 124 -34.31 -18.53 29.16
N PHE A 125 -33.54 -17.77 28.39
CA PHE A 125 -33.51 -16.31 28.42
C PHE A 125 -33.83 -15.74 27.04
N LEU A 126 -34.51 -14.59 27.02
CA LEU A 126 -34.62 -13.78 25.82
C LEU A 126 -33.53 -12.71 25.82
N ALA A 127 -32.86 -12.54 24.67
CA ALA A 127 -31.88 -11.50 24.47
C ALA A 127 -32.29 -10.58 23.31
N LEU A 128 -32.00 -9.29 23.48
CA LEU A 128 -32.21 -8.26 22.48
C LEU A 128 -30.85 -7.63 22.16
N ASP A 129 -30.54 -7.51 20.88
CA ASP A 129 -29.35 -6.81 20.41
C ASP A 129 -29.75 -5.65 19.50
N LEU A 130 -29.38 -4.45 19.93
CA LEU A 130 -29.70 -3.18 19.30
C LEU A 130 -28.47 -2.28 19.34
N GLY A 131 -28.07 -1.77 18.17
CA GLY A 131 -26.94 -0.84 18.05
C GLY A 131 -25.97 -1.17 16.91
N GLY A 132 -26.06 -2.37 16.33
CA GLY A 132 -25.41 -2.74 15.08
C GLY A 132 -26.24 -2.41 13.84
N THR A 133 -25.87 -2.99 12.70
CA THR A 133 -26.61 -2.85 11.44
C THR A 133 -28.01 -3.47 11.51
N ASP A 134 -28.12 -4.63 12.16
CA ASP A 134 -29.35 -5.40 12.25
C ASP A 134 -29.82 -5.52 13.71
N PHE A 135 -31.13 -5.39 13.90
CA PHE A 135 -31.79 -5.69 15.17
C PHE A 135 -32.05 -7.20 15.28
N ARG A 136 -31.74 -7.79 16.45
CA ARG A 136 -31.87 -9.23 16.66
C ARG A 136 -32.63 -9.54 17.95
N VAL A 137 -33.47 -10.58 17.87
CA VAL A 137 -34.14 -11.19 19.03
C VAL A 137 -33.69 -12.64 19.10
N LEU A 138 -33.21 -13.07 20.27
CA LEU A 138 -32.66 -14.40 20.47
C LEU A 138 -33.30 -15.08 21.68
N VAL A 139 -33.38 -16.41 21.61
CA VAL A 139 -33.64 -17.28 22.76
C VAL A 139 -32.34 -18.01 23.09
N VAL A 140 -31.88 -17.91 24.34
CA VAL A 140 -30.64 -18.51 24.83
C VAL A 140 -30.99 -19.53 25.91
N ARG A 141 -30.52 -20.77 25.76
CA ARG A 141 -30.69 -21.84 26.75
C ARG A 141 -29.34 -22.20 27.34
N VAL A 142 -29.22 -22.12 28.66
CA VAL A 142 -28.00 -22.41 29.46
C VAL A 142 -28.29 -23.56 30.41
#